data_AF-A0A382VXK9-F1
#
_entry.id   AF-A0A382VXK9-F1
#
_cell.length_a   1.000
_cell.length_b   1.000
_cell.length_c   1.000
_cell.angle_alpha   90.00
_cell.angle_beta   90.00
_cell.angle_gamma   90.00
#
_symmetry.space_group_name_H-M   'P 1'
#
loop_
_entity.id
_entity.type
_entity.pdbx_description
1 polymer ?
#
loop_
_entity_poly.entity_id
_entity_poly.type
_entity_poly.pdbx_seq_one_letter_code
_entity_poly.pdbx_strand_id
1 'polypeptide(L)'
;VPRRPDCDPCGKGIFSFLEKGEESLATSLCGRDAVQIIPATTTLNLEELETRLEKSGEVSRNEYLLQVRLEENELTLFPDGRAIVKGTNDPSRARSLYAKYVGG
;
A
#
# COMPACT_ATOMS: atom_id res chain seq x y z
N VAL A 1 -2.10 4.85 39.52
CA VAL A 1 -3.09 3.87 39.03
C VAL A 1 -2.55 2.46 39.29
N PRO A 2 -3.18 1.63 40.13
CA PRO A 2 -2.77 0.24 40.33
C PRO A 2 -3.22 -0.63 39.14
N ARG A 3 -2.37 -1.57 38.73
CA ARG A 3 -2.63 -2.47 37.59
C ARG A 3 -3.68 -3.53 37.97
N ARG A 4 -4.68 -3.75 37.11
CA ARG A 4 -5.69 -4.82 37.28
C ARG A 4 -5.23 -6.09 36.56
N PRO A 5 -5.21 -7.27 37.23
CA PRO A 5 -4.72 -8.53 36.66
C PRO A 5 -5.66 -9.13 35.61
N ASP A 6 -6.93 -8.74 35.61
CA ASP A 6 -7.97 -9.26 34.69
C ASP A 6 -8.08 -8.44 33.39
N CYS A 7 -7.03 -7.71 33.03
CA CYS A 7 -7.03 -6.80 31.88
C CYS A 7 -6.03 -7.33 30.84
N ASP A 8 -6.50 -7.73 29.65
CA ASP A 8 -5.67 -8.32 28.59
C ASP A 8 -4.40 -7.51 28.24
N PRO A 9 -4.42 -6.18 28.08
CA PRO A 9 -3.21 -5.42 27.80
C PRO A 9 -2.31 -5.24 29.03
N CYS A 10 -2.88 -5.14 30.24
CA CYS A 10 -2.09 -4.80 31.45
C CYS A 10 -1.54 -6.04 32.19
N GLY A 11 -2.25 -7.17 32.10
CA GLY A 11 -1.97 -8.40 32.85
C GLY A 11 -1.40 -9.51 31.99
N LYS A 12 -1.74 -9.58 30.70
CA LYS A 12 -1.25 -10.60 29.77
C LYS A 12 -0.27 -10.07 28.72
N GLY A 13 -0.11 -8.74 28.62
CA GLY A 13 0.74 -8.11 27.61
C GLY A 13 0.24 -8.33 26.17
N ILE A 14 -1.04 -8.68 26.01
CA ILE A 14 -1.64 -8.93 24.70
C ILE A 14 -2.16 -7.60 24.17
N PHE A 15 -1.45 -7.05 23.19
CA PHE A 15 -1.82 -5.81 22.51
C PHE A 15 -2.38 -6.14 21.13
N SER A 16 -3.66 -6.56 21.08
CA SER A 16 -4.35 -6.95 19.84
C SER A 16 -4.36 -5.88 18.74
N PHE A 17 -4.11 -4.61 19.12
CA PHE A 17 -3.97 -3.47 18.21
C PHE A 17 -2.55 -3.30 17.64
N LEU A 18 -1.53 -3.83 18.33
CA LEU A 18 -0.12 -3.79 17.89
C LEU A 18 0.28 -5.07 17.12
N GLU A 19 -0.47 -6.16 17.25
CA GLU A 19 -0.29 -7.39 16.47
C GLU A 19 -0.87 -7.32 15.05
N LYS A 20 -1.50 -6.20 14.66
CA LYS A 20 -1.81 -5.90 13.24
C LYS A 20 -0.55 -5.43 12.50
N GLY A 21 0.47 -6.29 12.49
CA GLY A 21 1.69 -6.11 11.70
C GLY A 21 1.56 -6.56 10.24
N GLU A 22 0.36 -6.93 9.78
CA GLU A 22 0.18 -7.67 8.51
C GLU A 22 -0.96 -7.19 7.61
N GLU A 23 -1.55 -6.01 7.88
CA GLU A 23 -2.61 -5.48 7.02
C GLU A 23 -2.13 -4.28 6.20
N SER A 24 -2.44 -4.31 4.90
CA SER A 24 -1.99 -3.26 4.00
C SER A 24 -2.57 -1.91 4.43
N LEU A 25 -1.76 -1.03 5.03
CA LEU A 25 -2.22 0.25 5.53
C LEU A 25 -2.59 1.12 4.32
N ALA A 26 -3.89 1.39 4.18
CA ALA A 26 -4.45 2.26 3.15
C ALA A 26 -4.78 3.61 3.79
N THR A 27 -3.93 4.62 3.65
CA THR A 27 -4.20 5.96 4.19
C THR A 27 -4.52 6.93 3.05
N SER A 28 -5.65 7.62 3.15
CA SER A 28 -6.04 8.64 2.19
C SER A 28 -5.29 9.93 2.50
N LEU A 29 -4.54 10.47 1.53
CA LEU A 29 -3.95 11.81 1.67
C LEU A 29 -5.05 12.85 1.43
N CYS A 30 -5.61 13.39 2.52
CA CYS A 30 -6.65 14.43 2.45
C CYS A 30 -6.24 15.58 1.51
N GLY A 31 -7.07 15.82 0.49
CA GLY A 31 -6.92 16.92 -0.47
C GLY A 31 -6.25 16.58 -1.81
N ARG A 32 -5.96 15.31 -2.12
CA ARG A 32 -5.27 14.90 -3.37
C ARG A 32 -5.87 13.69 -4.08
N ASP A 33 -7.08 13.25 -3.72
CA ASP A 33 -7.77 12.11 -4.34
C ASP A 33 -6.86 10.87 -4.48
N ALA A 34 -6.12 10.55 -3.42
CA ALA A 34 -5.07 9.55 -3.44
C ALA A 34 -5.07 8.67 -2.19
N VAL A 35 -4.90 7.37 -2.41
CA VAL A 35 -4.75 6.35 -1.37
C VAL A 35 -3.35 5.77 -1.43
N GLN A 36 -2.63 5.82 -0.31
CA GLN A 36 -1.35 5.14 -0.15
C GLN A 36 -1.58 3.75 0.42
N ILE A 37 -1.02 2.72 -0.20
CA ILE A 37 -1.04 1.31 0.20
C ILE A 37 0.34 0.90 0.69
N ILE A 38 0.43 0.32 1.88
CA ILE A 38 1.67 -0.20 2.45
C ILE A 38 1.47 -1.71 2.70
N PRO A 39 1.97 -2.62 1.84
CA PRO A 39 1.83 -4.06 2.06
C PRO A 39 2.69 -4.55 3.24
N ALA A 40 2.41 -5.74 3.76
CA ALA A 40 3.06 -6.31 4.94
C ALA A 40 4.58 -6.48 4.77
N THR A 41 5.06 -7.04 3.66
CA THR A 41 6.48 -7.06 3.27
C THR A 41 6.61 -7.64 1.86
N THR A 42 7.03 -6.85 0.87
CA THR A 42 7.41 -7.36 -0.46
C THR A 42 8.40 -6.41 -1.10
N THR A 43 9.58 -6.93 -1.46
CA THR A 43 10.50 -6.24 -2.37
C THR A 43 9.98 -6.40 -3.80
N LEU A 44 9.63 -5.29 -4.44
CA LEU A 44 9.15 -5.30 -5.81
C LEU A 44 10.30 -5.12 -6.79
N ASN A 45 10.36 -5.95 -7.82
CA ASN A 45 11.25 -5.72 -8.95
C ASN A 45 10.61 -4.68 -9.88
N LEU A 46 11.01 -3.41 -9.72
CA LEU A 46 10.48 -2.31 -10.51
C LEU A 46 10.76 -2.46 -12.01
N GLU A 47 11.83 -3.13 -12.41
CA GLU A 47 12.18 -3.35 -13.82
C GLU A 47 11.23 -4.36 -14.48
N GLU A 48 10.90 -5.43 -13.77
CA GLU A 48 9.92 -6.42 -14.23
C GLU A 48 8.52 -5.80 -14.31
N LEU A 49 8.15 -5.02 -13.28
CA LEU A 49 6.88 -4.30 -13.24
C LEU A 49 6.80 -3.24 -14.35
N GLU A 50 7.88 -2.52 -14.65
CA GLU A 50 7.93 -1.58 -15.76
C GLU A 50 7.56 -2.27 -17.08
N THR A 51 8.29 -3.32 -17.45
CA THR A 51 8.07 -4.08 -18.69
C THR A 51 6.64 -4.61 -18.80
N ARG A 52 6.06 -5.04 -17.67
CA ARG A 52 4.69 -5.56 -17.62
C ARG A 52 3.65 -4.46 -17.74
N LEU A 53 3.88 -3.32 -17.10
CA LEU A 53 2.96 -2.19 -17.02
C LEU A 53 3.05 -1.25 -18.23
N GLU A 54 4.15 -1.28 -18.99
CA GLU A 54 4.28 -0.57 -20.27
C GLU A 54 3.21 -0.99 -21.28
N LYS A 55 2.69 -2.21 -21.16
CA LYS A 55 1.57 -2.70 -21.96
C LYS A 55 0.21 -2.14 -21.53
N SER A 56 0.14 -1.60 -20.32
CA SER A 56 -1.11 -1.13 -19.68
C SER A 56 -1.27 0.38 -19.71
N GLY A 57 -0.19 1.15 -19.91
CA GLY A 57 -0.25 2.62 -19.92
C GLY A 57 1.13 3.26 -20.07
N GLU A 58 1.19 4.57 -19.83
CA GLU A 58 2.46 5.32 -19.84
C GLU A 58 3.21 5.05 -18.53
N VAL A 59 4.42 4.52 -18.64
CA VAL A 59 5.24 4.15 -17.49
C VAL A 59 6.50 5.01 -17.43
N SER A 60 6.86 5.45 -16.23
CA SER A 60 8.05 6.24 -15.97
C SER A 60 8.73 5.70 -14.71
N ARG A 61 9.87 5.04 -14.89
CA ARG A 61 10.70 4.53 -13.79
C ARG A 61 11.88 5.44 -13.51
N ASN A 62 12.26 5.52 -12.25
CA ASN A 62 13.56 6.00 -11.82
C ASN A 62 14.17 5.04 -10.78
N GLU A 63 15.31 5.40 -10.19
CA GLU A 63 16.00 4.55 -9.20
C GLU A 63 15.24 4.40 -7.86
N TYR A 64 14.22 5.23 -7.62
CA TYR A 64 13.48 5.28 -6.34
C TYR A 64 12.03 4.80 -6.44
N LEU A 65 11.40 4.87 -7.62
CA LEU A 65 9.99 4.56 -7.84
C LEU A 65 9.67 4.23 -9.31
N LEU A 66 8.52 3.61 -9.51
CA LEU A 66 7.91 3.34 -10.80
C LEU A 66 6.54 4.01 -10.84
N GLN A 67 6.37 5.00 -11.70
CA GLN A 67 5.10 5.67 -11.95
C GLN A 67 4.43 5.06 -13.18
N VAL A 68 3.12 4.85 -13.10
CA VAL A 68 2.28 4.29 -14.15
C VAL A 68 1.04 5.16 -14.27
N ARG A 69 0.88 5.83 -15.40
CA ARG A 69 -0.32 6.59 -15.74
C ARG A 69 -1.26 5.71 -16.53
N LEU A 70 -2.42 5.46 -15.92
CA LEU A 70 -3.57 4.82 -16.55
C LEU A 70 -4.55 5.91 -17.00
N GLU A 71 -5.56 5.51 -17.79
CA GLU A 71 -6.55 6.45 -18.35
C GLU A 71 -7.27 7.30 -17.28
N GLU A 72 -7.58 6.70 -16.13
CA GLU A 72 -8.37 7.35 -15.07
C GLU A 72 -7.64 7.44 -13.72
N ASN A 73 -6.47 6.83 -13.59
CA ASN A 73 -5.76 6.68 -12.31
C ASN A 73 -4.24 6.75 -12.52
N GLU A 74 -3.51 7.21 -11.53
CA GLU A 74 -2.05 7.19 -11.52
C GLU A 74 -1.56 6.28 -10.39
N LEU A 75 -0.76 5.27 -10.72
CA LEU A 75 -0.11 4.40 -9.74
C LEU A 75 1.35 4.80 -9.59
N THR A 76 1.83 4.90 -8.37
CA THR A 76 3.24 5.09 -8.05
C THR A 76 3.67 3.94 -7.16
N LEU A 77 4.60 3.12 -7.60
CA LEU A 77 5.09 1.93 -6.92
C LEU A 77 6.51 2.21 -6.41
N PHE A 78 6.80 1.77 -5.20
CA PHE A 78 8.11 1.88 -4.56
C PHE A 78 8.76 0.50 -4.48
N PRO A 79 10.10 0.42 -4.50
CA PRO A 79 10.81 -0.87 -4.45
C PRO A 79 10.56 -1.63 -3.15
N ASP A 80 10.21 -0.90 -2.09
CA ASP A 80 9.81 -1.40 -0.77
C ASP A 80 8.37 -1.96 -0.71
N GLY A 81 7.68 -2.06 -1.86
CA GLY A 81 6.32 -2.59 -1.95
C GLY A 81 5.22 -1.55 -1.74
N ARG A 82 5.55 -0.40 -1.15
CA ARG A 82 4.60 0.70 -1.01
C ARG A 82 4.05 1.14 -2.37
N ALA A 83 2.80 1.57 -2.40
CA ALA A 83 2.17 2.12 -3.58
C ALA A 83 1.31 3.34 -3.24
N ILE A 84 1.18 4.26 -4.18
CA ILE A 84 0.26 5.40 -4.10
C ILE A 84 -0.63 5.33 -5.33
N VAL A 85 -1.93 5.28 -5.12
CA VAL A 85 -2.94 5.30 -6.18
C VAL A 85 -3.63 6.66 -6.14
N LYS A 86 -3.43 7.49 -7.15
CA LYS A 86 -4.16 8.75 -7.35
C LYS A 86 -5.31 8.55 -8.33
N GLY A 87 -6.36 9.35 -8.19
CA GLY A 87 -7.62 9.21 -8.92
C GLY A 87 -8.68 8.43 -8.15
N THR A 88 -8.40 8.05 -6.90
CA THR A 88 -9.37 7.38 -6.03
C THR A 88 -9.14 7.75 -4.57
N ASN A 89 -10.25 7.98 -3.86
CA ASN A 89 -10.27 8.06 -2.38
C ASN A 89 -10.76 6.76 -1.75
N ASP A 90 -11.17 5.79 -2.56
CA ASP A 90 -11.71 4.53 -2.06
C ASP A 90 -10.58 3.53 -1.83
N PRO A 91 -10.30 3.14 -0.57
CA PRO A 91 -9.19 2.24 -0.27
C PRO A 91 -9.40 0.84 -0.84
N SER A 92 -10.65 0.40 -1.04
CA SER A 92 -10.94 -0.90 -1.63
C SER A 92 -10.59 -0.90 -3.12
N ARG A 93 -10.96 0.15 -3.87
CA ARG A 93 -10.59 0.35 -5.27
C ARG A 93 -9.09 0.46 -5.45
N ALA A 94 -8.42 1.21 -4.58
CA ALA A 94 -6.97 1.33 -4.59
C ALA A 94 -6.28 -0.03 -4.40
N ARG A 95 -6.72 -0.82 -3.41
CA ARG A 95 -6.20 -2.18 -3.18
C ARG A 95 -6.44 -3.10 -4.37
N SER A 96 -7.61 -3.04 -5.00
CA SER A 96 -7.91 -3.83 -6.20
C SER A 96 -7.00 -3.47 -7.37
N LEU A 97 -6.72 -2.18 -7.59
CA LEU A 97 -5.77 -1.73 -8.62
C LEU A 97 -4.36 -2.22 -8.31
N TYR A 98 -3.91 -2.07 -7.07
CA TYR A 98 -2.61 -2.58 -6.63
C TYR A 98 -2.49 -4.09 -6.84
N ALA A 99 -3.47 -4.89 -6.40
CA ALA A 99 -3.46 -6.34 -6.59
C ALA A 99 -3.46 -6.72 -8.08
N LYS A 100 -4.21 -6.02 -8.92
CA LYS A 100 -4.26 -6.25 -10.38
C LYS A 100 -2.91 -6.02 -11.06
N TYR A 101 -2.19 -4.98 -10.67
CA TYR A 101 -0.96 -4.57 -11.35
C TYR A 101 0.31 -5.13 -10.71
N VAL A 102 0.28 -5.41 -9.40
CA VAL A 102 1.44 -5.88 -8.62
C VAL A 102 1.33 -7.35 -8.25
N GLY A 103 0.13 -7.84 -7.89
CA GLY A 103 -0.09 -9.20 -7.36
C GLY A 103 -0.31 -10.30 -8.41
N GLY A 104 -0.04 -10.01 -9.68
CA GLY A 104 -0.06 -11.00 -10.77
C GLY A 104 1.17 -11.87 -10.82
#